data_AF-A0A961F096-F1
#
_entry.id   AF-A0A961F096-F1
#
_cell.length_a   1.000
_cell.length_b   1.000
_cell.length_c   1.000
_cell.angle_alpha   90.00
_cell.angle_beta   90.00
_cell.angle_gamma   90.00
#
_symmetry.space_group_name_H-M   'P 1'
#
loop_
_entity.id
_entity.type
_entity.pdbx_description
1 polymer ?
#
loop_
_entity_poly.entity_id
_entity_poly.type
_entity_poly.pdbx_seq_one_letter_code
_entity_poly.pdbx_strand_id
1 'polypeptide(L)' 'GWQISDGGELCIFPPAKKNRALFPGWSAESQSVRVIPEGGTLALFLSVYMPHSVARAGRERRSMGVWFGSARDPERLVR' A
#
# COMPACT_ATOMS: atom_id res chain seq x y z
N GLY A 1 10.87 -9.29 16.36
CA GLY A 1 10.03 -8.67 15.32
C GLY A 1 10.88 -8.02 14.25
N TRP A 2 10.25 -7.51 13.20
CA TRP A 2 10.88 -6.70 12.15
C TRP A 2 11.31 -5.33 12.73
N GLN A 3 12.47 -4.81 12.34
CA GLN A 3 12.97 -3.51 12.83
C GLN A 3 12.96 -2.46 11.71
N ILE A 4 12.95 -1.18 12.09
CA ILE A 4 13.04 -0.08 11.10
C ILE A 4 14.31 -0.20 10.26
N SER A 5 15.44 -0.59 10.88
CA SER A 5 16.72 -0.80 10.19
C SER A 5 16.71 -1.94 9.17
N ASP A 6 15.75 -2.87 9.25
CA ASP A 6 15.63 -3.97 8.29
C ASP A 6 15.04 -3.51 6.94
N GLY A 7 14.47 -2.30 6.88
CA GLY A 7 13.84 -1.72 5.69
C GLY A 7 12.55 -2.46 5.30
N GLY A 8 12.26 -2.57 4.00
CA GLY A 8 11.13 -3.37 3.51
C GLY A 8 9.75 -2.81 3.82
N GLU A 9 9.64 -1.56 4.26
CA GLU A 9 8.35 -0.93 4.58
C GLU A 9 7.53 -0.72 3.31
N LEU A 10 6.21 -0.91 3.43
CA LEU A 10 5.27 -0.46 2.42
C LEU A 10 5.07 1.05 2.60
N CYS A 11 5.43 1.83 1.59
CA CYS A 11 5.23 3.27 1.51
C CYS A 11 3.98 3.56 0.67
N ILE A 12 2.98 4.21 1.25
CA ILE A 12 1.75 4.64 0.57
C ILE A 12 1.79 6.16 0.48
N PHE A 13 1.75 6.68 -0.74
CA PHE A 13 1.84 8.11 -1.02
C PHE A 13 0.45 8.74 -1.15
N PRO A 14 0.33 10.06 -0.92
CA PRO A 14 -0.90 10.78 -1.18
C PRO A 14 -1.46 10.51 -2.57
N PRO A 15 -2.79 10.44 -2.72
CA PRO A 15 -3.41 10.25 -4.02
C PRO A 15 -3.00 11.39 -4.96
N ALA A 16 -2.80 11.04 -6.24
CA ALA A 16 -2.51 12.02 -7.28
C ALA A 16 -3.57 13.14 -7.30
N LYS A 17 -3.20 14.36 -7.70
CA LYS A 17 -4.09 15.53 -7.69
C LYS A 17 -5.48 15.25 -8.29
N LYS A 18 -5.53 14.50 -9.40
CA LYS A 18 -6.77 14.09 -10.09
C LYS A 18 -7.72 13.23 -9.23
N ASN A 19 -7.19 12.51 -8.24
CA ASN A 19 -7.93 11.59 -7.39
C ASN A 19 -8.24 12.19 -6.00
N ARG A 20 -7.67 13.34 -5.63
CA ARG A 20 -7.81 13.91 -4.26
C ARG A 20 -9.26 14.15 -3.83
N ALA A 21 -10.14 14.52 -4.77
CA ALA A 21 -11.56 14.72 -4.47
C ALA A 21 -12.26 13.45 -3.96
N LEU A 22 -11.73 12.26 -4.25
CA LEU A 22 -12.23 10.98 -3.74
C LEU A 22 -11.78 10.70 -2.30
N PHE A 23 -10.82 11.48 -1.78
CA PHE A 23 -10.15 11.26 -0.49
C PHE A 23 -10.11 12.56 0.32
N PRO A 24 -11.25 13.05 0.84
CA PRO A 24 -11.31 14.33 1.55
C PRO A 24 -10.45 14.41 2.81
N GLY A 25 -10.01 13.27 3.37
CA GLY A 25 -9.05 13.21 4.47
C GLY A 25 -7.58 13.37 4.06
N TRP A 26 -7.27 13.46 2.76
CA TRP A 26 -5.93 13.66 2.24
C TRP A 26 -5.78 15.07 1.66
N SER A 27 -4.90 15.87 2.28
CA SER A 27 -4.57 17.22 1.83
C SER A 27 -3.29 17.24 1.00
N ALA A 28 -2.89 18.42 0.53
CA ALA A 28 -1.62 18.58 -0.20
C ALA A 28 -0.39 18.35 0.70
N GLU A 29 -0.57 18.55 2.00
CA GLU A 29 0.42 18.45 3.07
C GLU A 29 0.45 17.05 3.72
N SER A 30 -0.47 16.16 3.35
CA SER A 30 -0.47 14.79 3.86
C SER A 30 0.84 14.10 3.54
N GLN A 31 1.44 13.49 4.57
CA GLN A 31 2.67 12.73 4.44
C GLN A 31 2.38 11.31 3.93
N SER A 32 3.42 10.65 3.42
CA SER A 32 3.33 9.23 3.11
C SER A 32 3.15 8.40 4.39
N VAL A 33 2.36 7.35 4.28
CA VAL A 33 2.21 6.35 5.35
C VAL A 33 3.25 5.26 5.13
N ARG A 34 3.97 4.88 6.19
CA ARG A 34 4.96 3.79 6.16
C ARG A 34 4.48 2.65 7.06
N VAL A 35 4.33 1.46 6.50
CA VAL A 35 3.90 0.25 7.23
C VAL A 35 5.08 -0.70 7.37
N ILE A 36 5.46 -0.97 8.62
CA ILE A 36 6.50 -1.96 8.94
C ILE A 36 5.94 -3.37 8.66
N PRO A 37 6.67 -4.24 7.95
CA PRO A 37 6.18 -5.56 7.55
C PRO A 37 6.33 -6.59 8.68
N GLU A 38 5.75 -6.27 9.84
CA GLU A 38 5.69 -7.19 10.96
C GLU A 38 4.77 -8.39 10.66
N GLY A 39 5.14 -9.57 11.16
CA GLY A 39 4.35 -10.79 10.94
C GLY A 39 2.96 -10.66 11.57
N GLY A 40 1.93 -10.96 10.79
CA GLY A 40 0.53 -10.78 11.20
C GLY A 40 -0.08 -9.42 10.81
N THR A 41 0.72 -8.48 10.32
CA THR A 41 0.22 -7.18 9.84
C THR A 41 -0.47 -7.31 8.48
N LEU A 42 -1.72 -6.89 8.42
CA LEU A 42 -2.49 -6.75 7.18
C LEU A 42 -2.58 -5.27 6.78
N ALA A 43 -2.12 -4.94 5.57
CA ALA A 43 -2.29 -3.61 4.98
C ALA A 43 -3.36 -3.65 3.89
N LEU A 44 -4.43 -2.86 4.07
CA LEU A 44 -5.51 -2.70 3.09
C LEU A 44 -5.59 -1.23 2.65
N PHE A 45 -5.56 -1.00 1.34
CA PHE A 45 -5.62 0.33 0.76
C PHE A 45 -6.10 0.27 -0.70
N LEU A 46 -6.57 1.41 -1.23
CA LEU A 46 -7.07 1.49 -2.61
C LEU A 46 -5.92 1.65 -3.60
N SER A 47 -5.31 0.53 -3.99
CA SER A 47 -4.09 0.47 -4.80
C SER A 47 -4.16 1.21 -6.13
N VAL A 48 -5.34 1.32 -6.75
CA VAL A 48 -5.54 2.01 -8.03
C VAL A 48 -5.44 3.54 -7.90
N TYR A 49 -5.72 4.09 -6.72
CA TYR A 49 -5.73 5.54 -6.49
C TYR A 49 -4.55 6.03 -5.64
N MET A 50 -3.92 5.12 -4.90
CA MET A 50 -2.81 5.42 -3.99
C MET A 50 -1.51 4.85 -4.56
N PRO A 51 -0.62 5.70 -5.10
CA PRO A 51 0.73 5.27 -5.48
C PRO A 51 1.41 4.66 -4.25
N HIS A 52 2.15 3.58 -4.46
CA HIS A 52 2.82 2.87 -3.38
C HIS A 52 4.09 2.20 -3.89
N SER A 53 5.03 2.00 -2.98
CA SER A 53 6.27 1.26 -3.24
C SER A 53 6.70 0.50 -2.00
N VAL A 54 7.53 -0.53 -2.18
CA VAL A 54 8.16 -1.25 -1.08
C VAL A 54 9.60 -0.79 -1.00
N ALA A 55 10.03 -0.32 0.18
CA ALA A 55 11.41 0.06 0.42
C ALA A 55 12.34 -1.15 0.29
N ARG A 56 13.63 -0.91 0.00
CA ARG A 56 14.64 -1.97 -0.03
C ARG A 56 14.69 -2.66 1.35
N ALA A 57 14.67 -3.99 1.36
CA ALA A 57 14.87 -4.79 2.57
C ALA A 57 16.33 -5.22 2.70
N GLY A 58 16.86 -5.23 3.93
CA GLY A 58 18.20 -5.75 4.26
C GLY A 58 18.25 -7.26 4.52
N ARG A 59 17.08 -7.90 4.60
CA ARG A 59 16.90 -9.34 4.86
C ARG A 59 15.68 -9.87 4.11
N GLU A 60 15.53 -11.20 4.07
CA GLU A 60 14.37 -11.83 3.41
C GLU A 60 13.05 -11.36 4.03
N ARG A 61 12.15 -10.85 3.18
CA ARG A 61 10.80 -10.40 3.52
C ARG A 61 9.79 -11.25 2.75
N ARG A 62 9.01 -12.07 3.45
CA ARG A 62 7.92 -12.85 2.86
C ARG A 62 6.60 -12.13 3.07
N SER A 63 5.79 -12.02 2.03
CA SER A 63 4.46 -11.42 2.09
C SER A 63 3.51 -12.11 1.13
N MET A 64 2.22 -12.05 1.44
CA MET A 64 1.14 -12.44 0.54
C MET A 64 0.39 -11.18 0.10
N GLY A 65 0.14 -11.05 -1.20
CA GLY A 65 -0.62 -9.94 -1.78
C GLY A 65 -1.79 -10.47 -2.60
N VAL A 66 -2.95 -9.85 -2.44
CA VAL A 66 -4.17 -10.14 -3.21
C VAL A 66 -4.87 -8.84 -3.55
N TRP A 67 -5.64 -8.85 -4.63
CA TRP A 67 -6.53 -7.74 -4.98
C TRP A 67 -7.97 -8.18 -4.80
N PHE A 68 -8.78 -7.30 -4.21
CA PHE A 68 -10.23 -7.44 -4.21
C PHE A 68 -10.78 -6.70 -5.43
N GLY A 69 -11.37 -7.46 -6.35
CA GLY A 69 -12.10 -6.92 -7.50
C GLY A 69 -13.56 -6.64 -7.15
N SER A 70 -14.23 -5.85 -7.98
CA SER A 70 -15.69 -5.73 -7.89
C SER A 70 -16.33 -7.03 -8.38
N ALA A 71 -17.32 -7.54 -7.65
CA ALA A 71 -18.07 -8.75 -8.02
C ALA A 71 -18.78 -8.67 -9.38
N ARG A 72 -18.90 -7.47 -9.97
CA ARG A 72 -19.49 -7.26 -11.30
C ARG A 72 -18.55 -7.60 -12.46
N ASP A 73 -17.29 -7.95 -12.19
CA ASP A 73 -16.29 -8.32 -13.20
C ASP A 73 -15.37 -9.44 -12.65
N PRO A 74 -15.88 -10.69 -12.56
CA PRO A 74 -15.20 -11.80 -11.90
C PRO A 74 -13.91 -12.25 -12.61
N GLU A 75 -13.72 -11.90 -13.89
CA GLU A 75 -12.57 -12.35 -14.67
C GLU A 75 -11.31 -11.47 -14.52
N ARG A 76 -11.42 -10.33 -13.83
CA ARG A 76 -10.32 -9.35 -13.74
C ARG A 76 -9.25 -9.67 -12.68
N LEU A 77 -9.43 -10.75 -11.91
CA LEU A 77 -8.52 -11.11 -10.82
C LEU A 77 -7.24 -11.83 -11.26
N VAL A 78 -7.08 -12.12 -12.56
CA VAL A 78 -5.86 -12.70 -13.13
C VAL A 78 -5.15 -11.63 -13.97
N ARG A 79 -4.19 -10.92 -13.39
CA ARG A 79 -3.18 -10.17 -14.14
C ARG A 79 -1.82 -10.33 -13.48
#